data_AF-A0A2V5PQ16-F1
#
_entry.id   AF-A0A2V5PQ16-F1
#
_cell.length_a   1.000
_cell.length_b   1.000
_cell.length_c   1.000
_cell.angle_alpha   90.00
_cell.angle_beta   90.00
_cell.angle_gamma   90.00
#
_symmetry.space_group_name_H-M   'P 1'
#
loop_
_entity.id
_entity.type
_entity.pdbx_description
1 polymer ?
#
loop_
_entity_poly.entity_id
_entity_poly.type
_entity_poly.pdbx_seq_one_letter_code
_entity_poly.pdbx_strand_id
1 'polypeptide(L)' 'MSQHRSLKGASTITAKRNVLKRFERVELLKKRGQFKEGTKVIGLPKTKPDA' A
#
# COMPACT_ATOMS: atom_id res chain seq x y z
N MET A 1 14.87 18.24 11.84
CA MET A 1 15.93 17.19 11.82
C MET A 1 16.52 17.15 10.43
N SER A 2 17.83 17.36 10.28
CA SER A 2 18.51 17.20 8.99
C SER A 2 19.23 15.85 8.95
N GLN A 3 19.21 15.21 7.79
CA GLN A 3 19.80 13.88 7.60
C GLN A 3 21.33 14.01 7.49
N HIS A 4 22.07 13.23 8.29
CA HIS A 4 23.52 13.26 8.31
C HIS A 4 24.12 12.73 6.99
N ARG A 5 25.22 13.32 6.54
CA ARG A 5 25.83 13.14 5.21
C ARG A 5 26.32 11.72 4.93
N SER A 6 26.61 10.95 5.97
CA SER A 6 26.99 9.53 5.87
C SER A 6 25.81 8.62 5.56
N LEU A 7 24.57 9.08 5.78
CA LEU A 7 23.36 8.39 5.39
C LEU A 7 22.96 8.76 3.96
N LYS A 8 23.91 8.68 3.01
CA LYS A 8 23.59 8.65 1.58
C LYS A 8 23.21 7.21 1.25
N GLY A 9 21.92 6.89 1.43
CA GLY A 9 21.38 5.61 0.97
C GLY A 9 21.63 5.47 -0.53
N ALA A 10 22.15 4.32 -0.95
CA ALA A 10 22.11 3.93 -2.36
C ALA A 10 20.69 4.22 -2.88
N SER A 11 20.59 4.90 -4.01
CA SER A 11 19.33 5.37 -4.62
C SER A 11 18.50 4.21 -5.20
N THR A 12 18.28 3.18 -4.40
CA THR A 12 17.47 1.98 -4.65
C THR A 12 16.46 1.82 -3.53
N ILE A 13 15.90 2.93 -3.04
CA ILE A 13 14.68 2.86 -2.24
C ILE A 13 13.55 2.50 -3.20
N THR A 14 13.39 1.20 -3.47
CA THR A 14 12.12 0.62 -3.88
C THR A 14 11.24 0.62 -2.63
N ALA A 15 10.88 1.81 -2.12
CA ALA A 15 10.17 1.93 -0.85
C ALA A 15 8.91 1.07 -0.93
N LYS A 16 8.86 0.04 -0.11
CA LYS A 16 7.64 -0.72 0.14
C LYS A 16 6.59 0.29 0.62
N ARG A 17 5.67 0.66 -0.28
CA ARG A 17 4.66 1.68 0.01
C ARG A 17 3.67 1.11 1.01
N ASN A 18 3.67 1.68 2.21
CA ASN A 18 2.69 1.34 3.25
C ASN A 18 1.28 1.82 2.89
N VAL A 19 1.17 2.89 2.09
CA VAL A 19 -0.10 3.49 1.67
C VAL A 19 -0.44 3.02 0.26
N LEU A 20 -1.49 2.20 0.18
CA LEU A 20 -2.08 1.75 -1.07
C LEU A 20 -3.13 2.76 -1.55
N LYS A 21 -3.18 2.99 -2.86
CA LYS A 21 -4.28 3.70 -3.49
C LYS A 21 -5.55 2.85 -3.39
N ARG A 22 -6.71 3.49 -3.51
CA ARG A 22 -8.00 2.82 -3.33
C ARG A 22 -8.22 1.65 -4.31
N PHE A 23 -7.82 1.79 -5.57
CA PHE A 23 -7.93 0.71 -6.56
C PHE A 23 -7.02 -0.47 -6.22
N GLU A 24 -5.77 -0.21 -5.78
CA GLU A 24 -4.84 -1.24 -5.30
C GLU A 24 -5.43 -2.00 -4.11
N ARG A 25 -6.11 -1.27 -3.21
CA ARG A 25 -6.80 -1.87 -2.06
C ARG A 25 -7.99 -2.73 -2.48
N VAL A 26 -8.76 -2.31 -3.49
CA VAL A 26 -9.88 -3.12 -4.02
C VAL A 26 -9.35 -4.40 -4.65
N GLU A 27 -8.31 -4.33 -5.48
CA GLU A 27 -7.68 -5.51 -6.09
C GLU A 27 -7.15 -6.48 -5.04
N LEU A 28 -6.49 -5.97 -4.00
CA LEU A 28 -5.99 -6.78 -2.89
C LEU A 28 -7.13 -7.45 -2.11
N LEU A 29 -8.24 -6.76 -1.87
CA LEU A 29 -9.42 -7.36 -1.23
C LEU A 29 -10.12 -8.39 -2.14
N LYS A 30 -10.12 -8.16 -3.46
CA LYS A 30 -10.61 -9.15 -4.46
C LYS A 30 -9.76 -10.41 -4.43
N LYS A 31 -8.44 -10.27 -4.46
CA LYS A 31 -7.49 -11.41 -4.34
C LYS A 31 -7.71 -12.21 -3.06
N ARG A 32 -8.10 -11.54 -1.97
CA ARG A 32 -8.41 -12.17 -0.66
C ARG A 32 -9.84 -12.69 -0.54
N GLY A 33 -10.68 -12.55 -1.57
CA GLY A 33 -12.10 -12.95 -1.53
C GLY A 33 -12.96 -12.10 -0.57
N GLN A 34 -12.45 -10.97 -0.09
CA GLN A 34 -13.12 -10.08 0.87
C GLN A 34 -13.89 -8.94 0.19
N PHE A 35 -13.75 -8.80 -1.13
CA PHE A 35 -14.47 -7.83 -1.92
C PHE A 35 -15.45 -8.52 -2.86
N LYS A 36 -16.75 -8.25 -2.69
CA LYS A 36 -17.80 -8.71 -3.60
C LYS A 36 -18.05 -7.66 -4.67
N GLU A 37 -18.34 -8.10 -5.88
CA GLU A 37 -18.74 -7.20 -6.97
C GLU A 37 -20.05 -6.48 -6.62
N GLY A 38 -20.12 -5.18 -6.90
CA GLY A 38 -21.21 -4.30 -6.46
C GLY A 38 -21.03 -3.68 -5.07
N THR A 39 -20.01 -4.08 -4.29
CA THR A 39 -19.71 -3.42 -3.01
C THR A 39 -19.16 -2.01 -3.24
N LYS A 40 -19.54 -1.07 -2.36
CA LYS A 40 -19.06 0.32 -2.42
C LYS A 40 -17.54 0.37 -2.33
N VAL A 41 -16.91 1.21 -3.16
CA VAL A 41 -15.45 1.42 -3.18
C VAL A 41 -14.95 2.33 -2.04
N ILE A 42 -15.87 2.91 -1.27
CA ILE A 42 -15.59 3.76 -0.11
C ILE A 42 -15.80 2.97 1.20
N GLY A 43 -15.12 3.37 2.28
CA GLY A 43 -15.25 2.70 3.57
C GLY A 43 -14.67 1.28 3.64
N LEU A 44 -13.81 0.89 2.69
CA LEU A 44 -13.23 -0.47 2.68
C LEU A 44 -12.40 -0.72 3.96
N PRO A 45 -12.36 -1.98 4.44
CA PRO A 45 -11.59 -2.36 5.64
C PRO A 45 -10.11 -2.01 5.52
N LYS A 46 -9.45 -1.91 6.67
CA LYS A 46 -8.01 -1.62 6.74
C LYS A 46 -7.24 -2.83 6.18
N THR A 47 -6.38 -2.57 5.20
CA THR A 47 -5.56 -3.60 4.54
C THR A 47 -4.08 -3.32 4.74
N LYS A 48 -3.32 -4.37 5.03
CA LYS A 48 -1.86 -4.33 4.93
C LYS A 48 -1.44 -4.71 3.50
N PRO A 49 -0.43 -4.05 2.90
CA PRO A 49 0.14 -4.47 1.63
C PRO A 49 0.74 -5.87 1.75
N ASP A 50 0.68 -6.63 0.65
CA ASP A 50 1.34 -7.93 0.57
C ASP A 50 2.87 -7.75 0.55
N ALA A 51 3.60 -8.79 0.99
CA ALA A 51 5.01 -8.67 1.34
C ALA A 51 5.94 -8.48 0.16
#